data_AF-A0A377YRP6-F1
#
_entry.id   AF-A0A377YRP6-F1
#
_cell.length_a   1.000
_cell.length_b   1.000
_cell.length_c   1.000
_cell.angle_alpha   90.00
_cell.angle_beta   90.00
_cell.angle_gamma   90.00
#
_symmetry.space_group_name_H-M   'P 1'
#
loop_
_entity.id
_entity.type
_entity.pdbx_description
1 polymer ?
#
loop_
_entity_poly.entity_id
_entity_poly.type
_entity_poly.pdbx_seq_one_letter_code
_entity_poly.pdbx_strand_id
1 'polypeptide(L)'
;MFVQHEADAALLRSQGFQDLRLLSADSEFAGVRLQKTTSGQHGSDRTYAVPAMAERLGEACGVVFRHPQEKTLWLVGDTIWRDDIAADLLTLRPDVVVLNAGYAHVIGFGPIIMARKIS
;
A
#
# COMPACT_ATOMS: atom_id res chain seq x y z
N MET A 1 -1.54 14.69 8.51
CA MET A 1 -0.92 13.73 7.58
C MET A 1 -1.28 12.32 8.03
N PHE A 2 -1.67 11.47 7.08
CA PHE A 2 -1.96 10.07 7.37
C PHE A 2 -0.69 9.21 7.20
N VAL A 3 -0.53 8.20 8.06
CA VAL A 3 0.63 7.29 8.07
C VAL A 3 0.19 5.84 8.14
N GLN A 4 1.00 4.91 7.61
CA GLN A 4 0.60 3.50 7.54
C GLN A 4 0.78 2.73 8.85
N HIS A 5 1.80 3.03 9.65
CA HIS A 5 2.10 2.35 10.92
C HIS A 5 2.78 3.28 11.93
N GLU A 6 2.85 2.86 13.19
CA GLU A 6 3.36 3.67 14.30
C GLU A 6 4.83 4.05 14.17
N ALA A 7 5.67 3.20 13.56
CA ALA A 7 7.09 3.53 13.37
C ALA A 7 7.29 4.77 12.47
N ASP A 8 6.55 4.88 11.36
CA ASP A 8 6.52 6.08 10.51
C ASP A 8 5.99 7.29 11.28
N ALA A 9 4.93 7.09 12.08
CA ALA A 9 4.40 8.16 12.92
C ALA A 9 5.47 8.70 13.87
N ALA A 10 6.17 7.81 14.59
CA ALA A 10 7.24 8.18 15.52
C ALA A 10 8.40 8.89 14.82
N LEU A 11 8.84 8.38 13.66
CA LEU A 11 9.89 9.01 12.85
C LEU A 11 9.48 10.44 12.45
N LEU A 12 8.28 10.60 11.89
CA LEU A 12 7.79 11.92 11.45
C LEU A 12 7.56 12.88 12.63
N ARG A 13 7.12 12.40 13.81
CA ARG A 13 7.07 13.25 15.02
C ARG A 13 8.44 13.79 15.39
N SER A 14 9.48 12.94 15.34
CA SER A 14 10.85 13.38 15.64
C SER A 14 11.39 14.42 14.65
N GLN A 15 10.80 14.48 13.45
CA GLN A 15 11.09 15.48 12.40
C GLN A 15 10.21 16.73 12.49
N GLY A 16 9.34 16.85 13.49
CA GLY A 16 8.54 18.05 13.76
C GLY A 16 7.10 18.04 13.21
N PHE A 17 6.64 16.93 12.62
CA PHE A 17 5.24 16.81 12.21
C PHE A 17 4.33 16.64 13.43
N GLN A 18 3.25 17.42 13.49
CA GLN A 18 2.37 17.48 14.68
C GLN A 18 1.04 16.75 14.49
N ASP A 19 0.35 16.94 13.35
CA ASP A 19 -0.91 16.26 13.04
C ASP A 19 -0.62 14.98 12.25
N LEU A 20 -0.42 13.88 12.97
CA LEU A 20 -0.23 12.54 12.40
C LEU A 20 -1.37 11.62 12.82
N ARG A 21 -1.96 10.95 11.83
CA ARG A 21 -3.12 10.07 12.02
C ARG A 21 -2.81 8.72 11.40
N LEU A 22 -2.89 7.66 12.20
CA LEU A 22 -2.72 6.30 11.71
C LEU A 22 -3.89 5.94 10.81
N LEU A 23 -3.62 5.38 9.63
CA LEU A 23 -4.67 4.84 8.76
C LEU A 23 -5.32 3.62 9.41
N SER A 24 -6.64 3.62 9.42
CA SER A 24 -7.50 2.55 9.94
C SER A 24 -8.65 2.27 8.99
N ALA A 25 -9.53 1.33 9.35
CA ALA A 25 -10.75 1.05 8.59
C ALA A 25 -11.74 2.23 8.61
N ASP A 26 -11.66 3.11 9.61
CA ASP A 26 -12.60 4.19 9.88
C ASP A 26 -12.01 5.59 9.66
N SER A 27 -10.83 5.68 9.03
CA SER A 27 -10.19 6.97 8.78
C SER A 27 -11.01 7.83 7.83
N GLU A 28 -11.09 9.13 8.13
CA GLU A 28 -11.86 10.10 7.37
C GLU A 28 -11.13 11.44 7.31
N PHE A 29 -11.27 12.12 6.17
CA PHE A 29 -10.77 13.46 5.97
C PHE A 29 -11.66 14.26 5.02
N ALA A 30 -12.25 15.35 5.53
CA ALA A 30 -13.10 16.27 4.79
C ALA A 30 -14.26 15.57 4.03
N GLY A 31 -14.90 14.60 4.67
CA GLY A 31 -16.00 13.80 4.13
C GLY A 31 -15.57 12.56 3.33
N VAL A 32 -14.28 12.42 3.02
CA VAL A 32 -13.73 11.28 2.28
C VAL A 32 -13.31 10.21 3.27
N ARG A 33 -13.80 8.97 3.12
CA ARG A 33 -13.30 7.81 3.87
C ARG A 33 -12.01 7.29 3.23
N LEU A 34 -11.00 7.06 4.05
CA LEU A 34 -9.72 6.46 3.68
C LEU A 34 -9.63 5.10 4.34
N GLN A 35 -9.70 4.01 3.57
CA GLN A 35 -9.59 2.66 4.09
C GLN A 35 -8.23 2.06 3.72
N LYS A 36 -7.43 1.67 4.71
CA LYS A 36 -6.17 0.94 4.51
C LYS A 36 -6.44 -0.46 3.95
N THR A 37 -5.68 -0.88 2.94
CA THR A 37 -5.63 -2.28 2.47
C THR A 37 -4.30 -2.91 2.86
N THR A 38 -4.31 -4.17 3.27
CA THR A 38 -3.12 -4.87 3.83
C THR A 38 -2.59 -5.98 2.92
N SER A 39 -3.16 -6.13 1.72
CA SER A 39 -2.78 -7.13 0.72
C SER A 39 -1.47 -6.82 -0.02
N GLY A 40 -0.91 -5.63 0.19
CA GLY A 40 0.31 -5.18 -0.47
C GLY A 40 1.56 -5.90 0.03
N GLN A 41 2.46 -6.26 -0.89
CA GLN A 41 3.79 -6.77 -0.56
C GLN A 41 4.83 -6.25 -1.54
N HIS A 42 5.85 -5.57 -1.03
CA HIS A 42 6.86 -4.86 -1.81
C HIS A 42 7.99 -5.78 -2.29
N GLY A 43 7.65 -6.96 -2.82
CA GLY A 43 8.60 -7.99 -3.22
C GLY A 43 8.03 -9.40 -3.10
N SER A 44 8.73 -10.38 -3.66
CA SER A 44 8.31 -11.79 -3.60
C SER A 44 8.48 -12.40 -2.21
N ASP A 45 7.81 -13.53 -1.94
CA ASP A 45 7.99 -14.28 -0.68
C ASP A 45 9.43 -14.73 -0.49
N ARG A 46 10.11 -15.09 -1.59
CA ARG A 46 11.55 -15.39 -1.59
C ARG A 46 12.39 -14.19 -1.15
N THR A 47 11.98 -12.98 -1.54
CA THR A 47 12.65 -11.74 -1.13
C THR A 47 12.44 -11.50 0.36
N TYR A 48 11.22 -11.65 0.86
CA TYR A 48 10.90 -11.50 2.29
C TYR A 48 11.48 -12.61 3.18
N ALA A 49 11.82 -13.77 2.60
CA ALA A 49 12.52 -14.83 3.34
C ALA A 49 13.96 -14.45 3.76
N VAL A 50 14.54 -13.39 3.19
CA VAL A 50 15.84 -12.84 3.61
C VAL A 50 15.59 -11.71 4.62
N PRO A 51 16.00 -11.83 5.90
CA PRO A 51 15.65 -10.86 6.94
C PRO A 51 16.05 -9.41 6.61
N ALA A 52 17.27 -9.20 6.11
CA ALA A 52 17.75 -7.88 5.69
C ALA A 52 16.91 -7.27 4.55
N MET A 53 16.32 -8.13 3.69
CA MET A 53 15.43 -7.67 2.63
C MET A 53 14.04 -7.39 3.15
N ALA A 54 13.50 -8.21 4.05
CA ALA A 54 12.22 -7.95 4.70
C ALA A 54 12.23 -6.62 5.47
N GLU A 55 13.29 -6.35 6.23
CA GLU A 55 13.49 -5.08 6.93
C GLU A 55 13.58 -3.90 5.96
N ARG A 56 14.34 -4.06 4.88
CA ARG A 56 14.52 -3.00 3.86
C ARG A 56 13.24 -2.68 3.10
N LEU A 57 12.45 -3.69 2.74
CA LEU A 57 11.24 -3.54 1.93
C LEU A 57 10.03 -3.16 2.78
N GLY A 58 10.06 -3.51 4.07
CA GLY A 58 9.05 -3.12 5.04
C GLY A 58 7.66 -3.65 4.74
N GLU A 59 6.68 -3.04 5.41
CA GLU A 59 5.27 -3.24 5.12
C GLU A 59 4.82 -2.31 4.00
N ALA A 60 3.91 -2.79 3.15
CA ALA A 60 3.26 -1.99 2.13
C ALA A 60 1.74 -2.07 2.28
N CYS A 61 1.08 -0.93 2.15
CA CYS A 61 -0.38 -0.84 2.16
C CYS A 61 -0.90 -0.03 0.97
N GLY A 62 -2.14 -0.29 0.60
CA GLY A 62 -2.91 0.58 -0.29
C GLY A 62 -3.93 1.41 0.50
N VAL A 63 -4.58 2.35 -0.20
CA VAL A 63 -5.63 3.19 0.36
C VAL A 63 -6.80 3.29 -0.62
N VAL A 64 -8.00 2.96 -0.14
CA VAL A 64 -9.24 3.16 -0.87
C VAL A 64 -9.89 4.45 -0.41
N PHE A 65 -10.22 5.30 -1.37
CA PHE A 65 -10.89 6.57 -1.17
C PHE A 65 -12.36 6.42 -1.55
N ARG A 66 -13.26 6.81 -0.64
CA ARG A 66 -14.72 6.76 -0.88
C ARG A 66 -15.38 8.07 -0.46
N HIS A 67 -16.24 8.58 -1.33
CA HIS A 67 -17.15 9.68 -1.04
C HIS A 67 -18.48 9.41 -1.77
N PRO A 68 -19.65 9.68 -1.19
CA PRO A 68 -20.94 9.26 -1.77
C PRO A 68 -21.24 9.86 -3.16
N GLN A 69 -20.63 11.00 -3.47
CA GLN A 69 -20.83 11.74 -4.73
C GLN A 69 -19.67 11.57 -5.72
N GLU A 70 -18.65 10.75 -5.41
CA GLU A 70 -17.46 10.58 -6.24
C GLU A 70 -17.23 9.10 -6.57
N LYS A 71 -16.39 8.86 -7.57
CA LYS A 71 -15.90 7.51 -7.89
C LYS A 71 -15.06 6.95 -6.73
N THR A 72 -15.16 5.64 -6.51
CA THR A 72 -14.24 4.93 -5.63
C THR A 72 -12.87 4.80 -6.31
N LEU A 73 -11.84 5.35 -5.68
CA LEU A 73 -10.46 5.21 -6.13
C LEU A 73 -9.69 4.27 -5.21
N TRP A 74 -8.91 3.37 -5.77
CA TRP A 74 -7.95 2.57 -5.03
C TRP A 74 -6.52 2.88 -5.46
N LEU A 75 -5.75 3.47 -4.55
CA LEU A 75 -4.30 3.57 -4.66
C LEU A 75 -3.71 2.29 -4.07
N VAL A 76 -3.17 1.42 -4.92
CA VAL A 76 -2.76 0.07 -4.50
C VAL A 76 -1.46 0.08 -3.68
N GLY A 77 -0.60 1.08 -3.91
CA GLY A 77 0.68 1.23 -3.23
C GLY A 77 1.79 0.37 -3.85
N ASP A 78 2.88 0.23 -3.10
CA ASP A 78 4.10 -0.46 -3.52
C ASP A 78 3.96 -1.98 -3.34
N THR A 79 3.34 -2.63 -4.33
CA THR A 79 3.14 -4.08 -4.30
C THR A 79 3.39 -4.75 -5.64
N ILE A 80 3.85 -6.00 -5.60
CA ILE A 80 3.77 -6.92 -6.73
C ILE A 80 2.33 -7.44 -6.90
N TRP A 81 2.06 -8.11 -8.03
CA TRP A 81 0.79 -8.83 -8.21
C TRP A 81 0.72 -10.05 -7.30
N ARG A 82 -0.37 -10.18 -6.54
CA ARG A 82 -0.71 -11.32 -5.67
C ARG A 82 -2.18 -11.67 -5.81
N ASP A 83 -2.56 -12.88 -5.40
CA ASP A 83 -3.96 -13.29 -5.39
C ASP A 83 -4.79 -12.47 -4.39
N ASP A 84 -4.19 -12.00 -3.30
CA ASP A 84 -4.85 -11.11 -2.33
C ASP A 84 -5.25 -9.77 -2.97
N ILE A 85 -4.43 -9.23 -3.90
CA ILE A 85 -4.77 -8.03 -4.67
C ILE A 85 -5.96 -8.30 -5.60
N ALA A 86 -6.01 -9.49 -6.20
CA ALA A 86 -7.14 -9.89 -7.03
C ALA A 86 -8.44 -10.06 -6.21
N ALA A 87 -8.33 -10.61 -5.00
CA ALA A 87 -9.46 -10.73 -4.06
C ALA A 87 -9.95 -9.35 -3.59
N ASP A 88 -9.03 -8.42 -3.33
CA ASP A 88 -9.36 -7.04 -2.99
C ASP A 88 -10.05 -6.30 -4.14
N LEU A 89 -9.65 -6.50 -5.41
CA LEU A 89 -10.36 -5.92 -6.56
C LEU A 89 -11.84 -6.34 -6.57
N LEU A 90 -12.12 -7.62 -6.31
CA LEU A 90 -13.48 -8.17 -6.30
C LEU A 90 -14.30 -7.64 -5.12
N THR A 91 -13.66 -7.46 -3.96
CA THR A 91 -14.34 -7.02 -2.73
C THR A 91 -14.57 -5.51 -2.71
N LEU A 92 -13.54 -4.74 -3.04
CA LEU A 92 -13.54 -3.28 -2.97
C LEU A 92 -14.28 -2.65 -4.15
N ARG A 93 -14.32 -3.33 -5.30
CA ARG A 93 -14.96 -2.87 -6.55
C ARG A 93 -14.68 -1.39 -6.86
N PRO A 94 -13.40 -0.99 -6.98
CA PRO A 94 -13.07 0.39 -7.29
C PRO A 94 -13.46 0.75 -8.73
N ASP A 95 -13.85 2.00 -8.94
CA ASP A 95 -14.11 2.56 -10.27
C ASP A 95 -12.80 2.99 -10.95
N VAL A 96 -11.79 3.35 -10.15
CA VAL A 96 -10.47 3.81 -10.59
C VAL A 96 -9.39 3.10 -9.78
N VAL A 97 -8.38 2.56 -10.46
CA VAL A 97 -7.23 1.90 -9.82
C VAL A 97 -5.95 2.63 -10.22
N VAL A 98 -5.15 3.00 -9.24
CA VAL A 98 -3.83 3.63 -9.43
C VAL A 98 -2.75 2.64 -9.00
N LEU A 99 -1.85 2.31 -9.93
CA LEU A 99 -0.79 1.32 -9.75
C LEU A 99 0.59 1.97 -9.83
N ASN A 100 1.49 1.56 -8.95
CA ASN A 100 2.92 1.83 -9.08
C ASN A 100 3.54 0.82 -10.06
N ALA A 101 3.31 1.03 -11.36
CA ALA A 101 3.71 0.13 -12.44
C ALA A 101 5.13 0.41 -13.00
N GLY A 102 6.05 0.86 -12.14
CA GLY A 102 7.41 1.23 -12.54
C GLY A 102 8.32 0.03 -12.82
N TYR A 103 7.87 -1.20 -12.52
CA TYR A 103 8.64 -2.44 -12.65
C TYR A 103 10.06 -2.31 -12.08
N ALA A 104 10.19 -1.76 -10.87
CA ALA A 104 11.46 -1.63 -10.18
C ALA A 104 11.95 -3.00 -9.67
N HIS A 105 13.27 -3.23 -9.69
CA HIS A 105 13.89 -4.49 -9.26
C HIS A 105 14.98 -4.27 -8.22
N VAL A 106 15.15 -5.29 -7.40
CA VAL A 106 16.39 -5.51 -6.66
C VAL A 106 17.20 -6.58 -7.39
N ILE A 107 18.45 -6.27 -7.71
CA ILE A 107 19.37 -7.19 -8.39
C ILE A 107 19.48 -8.49 -7.59
N GLY A 108 19.21 -9.63 -8.24
CA GLY A 108 19.21 -10.95 -7.61
C GLY A 108 17.90 -11.36 -6.91
N PHE A 109 16.94 -10.44 -6.76
CA PHE A 109 15.67 -10.67 -6.04
C PHE A 109 14.42 -10.43 -6.88
N GLY A 110 14.56 -9.77 -8.04
CA GLY A 110 13.45 -9.55 -8.96
C GLY A 110 12.63 -8.30 -8.65
N PRO A 111 11.38 -8.22 -9.15
CA PRO A 111 10.57 -7.02 -9.04
C PRO A 111 10.05 -6.81 -7.61
N ILE A 112 9.92 -5.55 -7.22
CA ILE A 112 9.38 -5.14 -5.91
C ILE A 112 8.04 -4.41 -6.01
N ILE A 113 7.66 -3.95 -7.20
CA ILE A 113 6.35 -3.33 -7.48
C ILE A 113 5.75 -3.90 -8.76
N MET A 114 4.54 -3.42 -9.11
CA MET A 114 3.74 -3.99 -10.19
C MET A 114 4.54 -4.19 -11.48
N ALA A 115 4.43 -5.42 -11.94
CA ALA A 115 5.06 -5.99 -13.10
C ALA A 115 3.98 -6.65 -13.96
N ARG A 116 4.33 -6.98 -15.20
CA ARG A 116 3.49 -7.91 -15.96
C ARG A 116 3.35 -9.21 -15.16
N LYS A 117 2.12 -9.74 -15.07
CA LYS A 117 1.86 -11.06 -14.49
C LYS A 117 2.73 -12.08 -15.23
N ILE A 118 3.66 -12.71 -14.52
CA ILE A 118 4.42 -13.83 -15.06
C ILE A 118 3.46 -15.02 -15.00
N SER A 119 2.90 -15.38 -16.15
CA SER A 119 2.09 -16.57 -16.37
C SER A 119 2.95 -17.82 -16.36
#